data_AF-A0A7K2NMB1-F1
#
_entry.id   AF-A0A7K2NMB1-F1
#
_cell.length_a   1.000
_cell.length_b   1.000
_cell.length_c   1.000
_cell.angle_alpha   90.00
_cell.angle_beta   90.00
_cell.angle_gamma   90.00
#
_symmetry.space_group_name_H-M   'P 1'
#
loop_
_entity.id
_entity.type
_entity.pdbx_description
1 polymer ?
#
loop_
_entity_poly.entity_id
_entity_poly.type
_entity_poly.pdbx_seq_one_letter_code
_entity_poly.pdbx_strand_id
1 'polypeptide(L)'
;MGPDIYGALTVDLNDAPIRTETGRDLFGKPMARLIIGDNLHSIAITVSNSTPAKVAELAEAAAQLAACAEQMARLATLPEVA
;
A
#
# COMPACT_ATOMS: atom_id res chain seq x y z
N MET A 1 -18.83 2.48 13.52
CA MET A 1 -17.46 1.99 13.75
C MET A 1 -17.04 1.21 12.52
N GLY A 2 -15.93 1.59 11.88
CA GLY A 2 -15.32 0.78 10.83
C GLY A 2 -14.50 -0.36 11.44
N PRO A 3 -14.06 -1.34 10.65
CA PRO A 3 -13.19 -2.41 11.15
C PRO A 3 -11.87 -1.82 11.66
N ASP A 4 -11.53 -2.14 12.90
CA ASP A 4 -10.26 -1.80 13.53
C ASP A 4 -9.21 -2.86 13.16
N ILE A 5 -8.09 -2.43 12.59
CA ILE A 5 -6.96 -3.31 12.30
C ILE A 5 -6.15 -3.45 13.59
N TYR A 6 -6.33 -4.56 14.30
CA TYR A 6 -5.56 -4.91 15.50
C TYR A 6 -4.34 -5.77 15.13
N GLY A 7 -3.37 -5.22 14.40
CA GLY A 7 -2.12 -5.91 14.07
C GLY A 7 -1.45 -5.46 12.78
N ALA A 8 -0.23 -5.95 12.53
CA ALA A 8 0.47 -5.71 11.27
C ALA A 8 -0.11 -6.63 10.17
N LEU A 9 -0.45 -6.06 9.01
CA LEU A 9 -0.68 -6.82 7.79
C LEU A 9 0.63 -6.87 7.01
N THR A 10 1.30 -8.02 7.01
CA THR A 10 2.46 -8.26 6.15
C THR A 10 1.97 -8.81 4.82
N VAL A 11 2.29 -8.11 3.74
CA VAL A 11 2.01 -8.55 2.38
C VAL A 11 3.34 -8.87 1.71
N ASP A 12 3.53 -10.13 1.33
CA ASP A 12 4.62 -10.52 0.45
C ASP A 12 4.20 -10.20 -0.99
N LEU A 13 4.98 -9.33 -1.65
CA LEU A 13 4.63 -8.83 -2.96
C LEU A 13 4.98 -9.81 -4.08
N ASN A 14 5.99 -10.70 -3.98
CA ASN A 14 6.40 -11.69 -5.00
C ASN A 14 5.97 -11.38 -6.47
N ASP A 15 6.36 -10.22 -7.00
CA ASP A 15 6.03 -9.72 -8.35
C ASP A 15 4.53 -9.52 -8.68
N ALA A 16 3.65 -9.51 -7.68
CA ALA A 16 2.24 -9.25 -7.81
C ALA A 16 1.97 -7.85 -8.41
N PRO A 17 1.03 -7.72 -9.36
CA PRO A 17 0.71 -6.44 -9.95
C PRO A 17 0.11 -5.49 -8.91
N ILE A 18 0.55 -4.24 -8.94
CA ILE A 18 0.00 -3.16 -8.12
C ILE A 18 -0.71 -2.19 -9.07
N ARG A 19 -1.99 -1.93 -8.81
CA ARG A 19 -2.80 -1.02 -9.63
C ARG A 19 -3.70 -0.14 -8.80
N THR A 20 -4.09 0.99 -9.35
CA THR A 20 -5.10 1.88 -8.76
C THR A 20 -6.38 1.82 -9.56
N GLU A 21 -7.51 1.90 -8.86
CA GLU A 21 -8.83 2.01 -9.47
C GLU A 21 -9.62 3.12 -8.81
N THR A 22 -10.48 3.78 -9.57
CA THR A 22 -11.51 4.67 -9.06
C THR A 22 -12.88 4.06 -9.31
N GLY A 23 -13.84 4.40 -8.45
CA GLY A 23 -15.18 3.85 -8.56
C GLY A 23 -16.13 4.43 -7.54
N ARG A 24 -17.15 3.64 -7.20
CA ARG A 24 -18.11 3.95 -6.15
C ARG A 24 -18.13 2.84 -5.11
N ASP A 25 -18.29 3.22 -3.84
CA ASP A 25 -18.48 2.27 -2.74
C ASP A 25 -19.90 1.67 -2.74
N LEU A 26 -20.19 0.81 -1.76
CA LEU A 26 -21.51 0.17 -1.58
C LEU A 26 -22.66 1.17 -1.35
N PHE A 27 -22.35 2.43 -0.99
CA PHE A 27 -23.31 3.50 -0.78
C PHE A 27 -23.33 4.52 -1.95
N GLY A 28 -22.63 4.22 -3.04
CA GLY A 28 -22.57 5.06 -4.23
C GLY A 28 -21.62 6.27 -4.12
N LYS A 29 -20.83 6.39 -3.05
CA LYS A 29 -19.88 7.50 -2.88
C LYS A 29 -18.61 7.27 -3.69
N PRO A 30 -17.98 8.32 -4.27
CA PRO A 30 -16.71 8.18 -4.96
C PRO A 30 -15.64 7.56 -4.05
N MET A 31 -14.87 6.63 -4.59
CA MET A 31 -13.75 6.02 -3.90
C MET A 31 -12.57 5.83 -4.84
N ALA A 32 -11.37 5.75 -4.25
CA ALA A 32 -10.17 5.25 -4.90
C ALA A 32 -9.68 4.01 -4.14
N ARG A 33 -9.04 3.07 -4.83
CA ARG A 33 -8.40 1.92 -4.19
C ARG A 33 -7.04 1.62 -4.78
N LEU A 34 -6.13 1.19 -3.90
CA LEU A 34 -4.88 0.54 -4.24
C LEU A 34 -5.11 -0.97 -4.16
N ILE A 35 -4.85 -1.68 -5.25
CA ILE A 35 -5.03 -3.13 -5.36
C ILE A 35 -3.66 -3.77 -5.54
N ILE A 36 -3.37 -4.77 -4.71
CA ILE A 36 -2.15 -5.57 -4.75
C ILE A 36 -2.56 -7.01 -5.03
N GLY A 37 -2.04 -7.60 -6.10
CA GLY A 37 -2.40 -8.96 -6.51
C GLY A 37 -3.32 -9.02 -7.73
N ASP A 38 -3.69 -10.24 -8.10
CA ASP A 38 -4.49 -10.51 -9.30
C ASP A 38 -6.01 -10.53 -9.00
N ASN A 39 -6.80 -10.87 -10.03
CA ASN A 39 -8.26 -10.87 -9.92
C ASN A 39 -8.81 -11.94 -8.96
N LEU A 40 -8.05 -12.99 -8.61
CA LEU A 40 -8.47 -14.08 -7.74
C LEU A 40 -7.82 -14.00 -6.35
N HIS A 41 -6.66 -13.35 -6.24
CA HIS A 41 -5.89 -13.18 -5.02
C HIS A 41 -5.39 -11.74 -4.94
N SER A 42 -6.22 -10.83 -4.41
CA SER A 42 -5.82 -9.45 -4.16
C SER A 42 -6.25 -8.90 -2.81
N ILE A 43 -5.44 -7.95 -2.34
CA ILE A 43 -5.73 -7.07 -1.23
C ILE A 43 -6.05 -5.69 -1.81
N ALA A 44 -7.17 -5.09 -1.39
CA ALA A 44 -7.56 -3.75 -1.81
C ALA A 44 -7.63 -2.80 -0.61
N ILE A 45 -6.83 -1.74 -0.63
CA ILE A 45 -6.91 -0.63 0.33
C ILE A 45 -7.80 0.43 -0.30
N THR A 46 -9.00 0.62 0.26
CA THR A 46 -10.01 1.56 -0.27
C THR A 46 -10.02 2.85 0.55
N VAL A 47 -10.01 3.97 -0.16
CA VAL A 47 -10.14 5.32 0.40
C VAL A 47 -11.44 5.94 -0.14
N SER A 48 -12.46 6.06 0.72
CA SER A 48 -13.80 6.56 0.34
C SER A 48 -14.24 7.82 1.09
N ASN A 49 -13.55 8.21 2.18
CA ASN A 49 -13.93 9.37 3.00
C ASN A 49 -12.71 10.09 3.58
N SER A 50 -11.71 10.35 2.75
CA SER A 50 -10.50 11.08 3.13
C SER A 50 -10.37 12.36 2.33
N THR A 51 -9.74 13.38 2.92
CA THR A 51 -9.39 14.60 2.21
C THR A 51 -8.22 14.35 1.25
N PRO A 52 -8.10 15.11 0.15
CA PRO A 52 -6.95 14.99 -0.75
C PRO A 52 -5.60 15.14 -0.04
N ALA A 53 -5.52 16.01 0.98
CA ALA A 53 -4.32 16.18 1.80
C ALA A 53 -3.91 14.90 2.53
N LYS A 54 -4.88 14.16 3.11
CA LYS A 54 -4.58 12.90 3.81
C LYS A 54 -4.14 11.79 2.86
N VAL A 55 -4.66 11.79 1.62
CA VAL A 55 -4.20 10.87 0.57
C VAL A 55 -2.78 11.20 0.13
N ALA A 56 -2.42 12.49 0.08
CA ALA A 56 -1.05 12.92 -0.21
C ALA A 56 -0.07 12.47 0.89
N GLU A 57 -0.45 12.60 2.17
CA GLU A 57 0.36 12.08 3.30
C GLU A 57 0.59 10.57 3.19
N LEU A 58 -0.44 9.80 2.79
CA LEU A 58 -0.29 8.35 2.57
C LEU A 58 0.70 8.04 1.43
N ALA A 59 0.64 8.81 0.34
CA ALA A 59 1.57 8.65 -0.78
C ALA A 59 3.01 8.97 -0.37
N GLU A 60 3.23 10.00 0.46
CA GLU A 60 4.54 10.34 1.00
C GLU A 60 5.08 9.24 1.92
N ALA A 61 4.26 8.70 2.82
CA ALA A 61 4.65 7.60 3.69
C ALA A 61 5.05 6.35 2.88
N ALA A 62 4.31 6.03 1.81
CA ALA A 62 4.66 4.93 0.91
C ALA A 62 5.99 5.17 0.18
N ALA A 63 6.27 6.41 -0.25
CA ALA A 63 7.54 6.77 -0.88
C ALA A 63 8.73 6.64 0.09
N GLN A 64 8.55 7.04 1.35
CA GLN A 64 9.56 6.86 2.39
C GLN A 64 9.85 5.36 2.64
N LEU A 65 8.82 4.51 2.67
CA LEU A 65 8.99 3.07 2.78
C LEU A 65 9.79 2.49 1.60
N ALA A 66 9.52 2.94 0.37
CA ALA A 66 10.27 2.52 -0.81
C ALA A 66 11.76 2.89 -0.70
N ALA A 67 12.06 4.13 -0.29
CA ALA A 67 13.45 4.57 -0.08
C ALA A 67 14.17 3.74 1.00
N CYS A 68 13.49 3.40 2.09
CA CYS A 68 14.03 2.51 3.12
C CYS A 68 14.30 1.09 2.57
N ALA A 69 13.39 0.54 1.77
CA ALA A 69 13.57 -0.78 1.15
C ALA A 69 14.78 -0.80 0.21
N GLU A 70 14.98 0.25 -0.60
CA GLU A 70 16.17 0.41 -1.44
C GLU A 70 17.46 0.47 -0.62
N GLN A 71 17.44 1.24 0.47
CA GLN A 71 18.58 1.33 1.39
C GLN A 71 18.91 -0.03 2.01
N MET A 72 17.89 -0.79 2.45
CA MET A 72 18.08 -2.14 2.99
C MET A 72 18.68 -3.09 1.95
N ALA A 73 18.17 -3.06 0.71
CA ALA A 73 18.71 -3.86 -0.39
C ALA A 73 20.18 -3.51 -0.66
N ARG A 74 20.53 -2.21 -0.67
CA ARG A 74 21.92 -1.77 -0.83
C ARG A 74 22.82 -2.28 0.29
N LEU A 75 22.38 -2.17 1.54
CA LEU A 75 23.15 -2.64 2.70
C LEU A 75 23.39 -4.15 2.65
N ALA A 76 22.41 -4.93 2.18
CA ALA A 76 22.54 -6.38 2.03
C ALA A 76 23.61 -6.80 1.00
N THR A 77 24.02 -5.90 0.10
CA THR A 77 25.08 -6.15 -0.89
C THR A 77 26.48 -5.77 -0.40
N LEU A 78 26.60 -5.11 0.75
CA LEU A 78 27.91 -4.76 1.31
C LEU A 78 28.54 -5.99 1.97
N PRO A 79 29.86 -6.22 1.77
CA PRO A 79 30.54 -7.32 2.42
C PRO A 79 30.54 -7.12 3.94
N GLU A 80 30.19 -8.17 4.68
CA GLU A 80 30.40 -8.19 6.13
C GLU A 80 31.90 -8.04 6.38
N VAL A 81 32.28 -6.93 7.00
CA VAL A 81 33.67 -6.70 7.39
C VAL A 81 33.94 -7.62 8.59
N ALA A 82 34.71 -8.69 8.34
CA ALA A 82 35.14 -9.68 9.32
C ALA A 82 36.11 -9.10 10.35
#